data_AF-A0A7J2XY45-F1
#
_entry.id   AF-A0A7J2XY45-F1
#
_cell.length_a   1.000
_cell.length_b   1.000
_cell.length_c   1.000
_cell.angle_alpha   90.00
_cell.angle_beta   90.00
_cell.angle_gamma   90.00
#
_symmetry.space_group_name_H-M   'P 1'
#
loop_
_entity.id
_entity.type
_entity.pdbx_description
1 polymer ?
#
loop_
_entity_poly.entity_id
_entity_poly.type
_entity_poly.pdbx_seq_one_letter_code
_entity_poly.pdbx_strand_id
1 'polypeptide(L)'
;GDLWGSIELPLAVGTVGGVVRVHPIAKIALKILGVERARELAMVMASVGLAQNFAALRALATEGIQAGHMKLHARNIAMSVGASPSEVDEVVERMIRERKINVERAKQILEEMRSGKEA
;
A
#
# COMPACT_ATOMS: atom_id res chain seq x y z
N GLY A 1 20.11 -16.58 3.31
CA GLY A 1 20.86 -15.54 4.02
C GLY A 1 19.88 -14.51 4.54
N ASP A 2 20.28 -13.74 5.54
CA ASP A 2 19.43 -12.72 6.16
C ASP A 2 19.51 -11.39 5.42
N LEU A 3 18.43 -10.61 5.45
CA LEU A 3 18.38 -9.27 4.86
C LEU A 3 19.09 -8.27 5.78
N TRP A 4 20.02 -7.50 5.21
CA TRP A 4 20.72 -6.42 5.91
C TRP A 4 20.29 -5.06 5.37
N GLY A 5 20.06 -4.09 6.27
CA GLY A 5 19.71 -2.72 5.93
C GLY A 5 20.42 -1.72 6.84
N SER A 6 20.84 -0.60 6.28
CA SER A 6 21.49 0.49 6.99
C SER A 6 20.99 1.84 6.50
N ILE A 7 21.06 2.85 7.35
CA ILE A 7 20.72 4.23 6.98
C ILE A 7 21.67 5.20 7.68
N GLU A 8 22.11 6.23 6.97
CA GLU A 8 22.89 7.35 7.50
C GLU A 8 22.21 8.65 7.07
N LEU A 9 21.95 9.53 8.05
CA LEU A 9 21.21 10.77 7.83
C LEU A 9 21.78 11.90 8.71
N PRO A 10 21.92 13.12 8.20
CA PRO A 10 22.19 14.28 9.02
C PRO A 10 20.92 14.71 9.76
N LEU A 11 20.78 14.32 11.03
CA LEU A 11 19.61 14.65 11.86
C LEU A 11 19.96 15.71 12.91
N ALA A 12 19.56 16.95 12.65
CA ALA A 12 19.61 18.04 13.62
C ALA A 12 18.28 18.11 14.39
N VAL A 13 18.24 17.49 15.57
CA VAL A 13 17.04 17.41 16.41
C VAL A 13 17.36 17.78 17.85
N GLY A 14 16.34 18.17 18.62
CA GLY A 14 16.47 18.56 20.02
C GLY A 14 15.36 17.98 20.89
N THR A 15 15.71 17.59 22.11
CA THR A 15 14.76 17.19 23.16
C THR A 15 14.41 18.34 24.11
N VAL A 16 15.08 19.50 23.95
CA VAL A 16 14.92 20.69 24.80
C VAL A 16 14.75 21.95 23.94
N GLY A 17 13.93 22.89 24.42
CA GLY A 17 13.73 24.21 23.80
C GLY A 17 12.72 24.24 22.65
N GLY A 18 12.49 25.43 22.10
CA GLY A 18 11.58 25.66 20.97
C GLY A 18 10.16 25.11 21.16
N VAL A 19 9.61 24.54 20.10
CA VAL A 19 8.24 23.96 20.06
C VAL A 19 8.09 22.82 21.06
N VAL A 20 9.15 22.05 21.33
CA VAL A 20 9.15 20.97 22.33
C VAL A 20 8.82 21.50 23.73
N ARG A 21 9.22 22.73 24.07
CA ARG A 21 8.93 23.35 25.37
C ARG A 21 7.52 23.94 25.46
N VAL A 22 6.93 24.38 24.35
CA VAL A 22 5.63 25.10 24.38
C VAL A 22 4.45 24.25 23.96
N HIS A 23 4.65 23.26 23.09
CA HIS A 23 3.58 22.45 22.53
C HIS A 23 3.26 21.23 23.41
N PRO A 24 2.04 21.11 23.97
CA PRO A 24 1.68 20.03 24.89
C PRO A 24 1.85 18.63 24.27
N ILE A 25 1.44 18.44 23.01
CA ILE A 25 1.56 17.14 22.33
C ILE A 25 3.03 16.74 22.13
N ALA A 26 3.94 17.68 21.84
CA ALA A 26 5.35 17.35 21.64
C ALA A 26 5.99 16.83 22.94
N LYS A 27 5.63 17.40 24.09
CA LYS A 27 6.06 16.91 25.41
C LYS A 27 5.53 15.51 25.71
N ILE A 28 4.25 15.28 25.42
CA ILE A 28 3.62 13.97 25.62
C ILE A 28 4.30 12.92 24.73
N ALA A 29 4.54 13.24 23.45
CA ALA A 29 5.20 12.34 22.52
C ALA A 29 6.61 11.95 22.99
N LEU A 30 7.42 12.92 23.47
CA LEU A 30 8.74 12.61 24.03
C LEU A 30 8.67 11.80 25.32
N LYS A 31 7.66 12.07 26.18
CA LYS A 31 7.44 11.29 27.40
C LYS A 31 7.05 9.85 27.10
N ILE A 32 6.20 9.62 26.09
CA ILE A 32 5.84 8.28 25.61
C ILE A 32 7.08 7.58 25.05
N LEU A 33 7.89 8.30 24.28
CA LEU A 33 9.10 7.74 23.67
C LEU A 33 10.20 7.42 24.68
N GLY A 34 10.21 8.09 25.84
CA GLY A 34 11.14 7.81 26.93
C GLY A 34 12.60 8.18 26.62
N VAL A 35 12.84 9.05 25.64
CA VAL A 35 14.19 9.50 25.28
C VAL A 35 14.62 10.68 26.14
N GLU A 36 15.86 10.67 26.60
CA GLU A 36 16.42 11.72 27.44
C GLU A 36 17.29 12.68 26.63
N ARG A 37 17.93 12.18 25.56
CA ARG A 37 18.93 12.92 24.79
C ARG A 37 18.54 13.07 23.33
N ALA A 38 18.92 14.20 22.73
CA ALA A 38 18.74 14.46 21.30
C ALA A 38 19.33 13.36 20.39
N ARG A 39 20.45 12.76 20.80
CA ARG A 39 21.08 11.65 20.08
C ARG A 39 20.19 10.40 20.05
N GLU A 40 19.49 10.10 21.14
CA GLU A 40 18.57 8.96 21.22
C GLU A 40 17.36 9.19 20.30
N LEU A 41 16.81 10.40 20.34
CA LEU A 41 15.74 10.80 19.42
C LEU A 41 16.17 10.65 17.95
N ALA A 42 17.39 11.10 17.61
CA ALA A 42 17.94 10.95 16.26
C ALA A 42 18.08 9.48 15.84
N MET A 43 18.56 8.61 16.73
CA MET A 43 18.68 7.17 16.45
C MET A 43 17.32 6.51 16.25
N VAL A 44 16.32 6.87 17.06
CA VAL A 44 14.93 6.40 16.88
C VAL A 44 14.40 6.85 15.53
N MET A 45 14.54 8.14 15.19
CA MET A 45 14.06 8.67 13.91
C MET A 45 14.72 7.98 12.71
N ALA A 46 16.04 7.76 12.75
CA ALA A 46 16.75 7.02 11.72
C ALA A 46 16.24 5.57 11.60
N SER A 47 16.05 4.88 12.73
CA SER A 47 15.53 3.52 12.78
C SER A 47 14.12 3.42 12.20
N VAL A 48 13.24 4.36 12.56
CA VAL A 48 11.88 4.47 12.01
C VAL A 48 11.95 4.73 10.50
N GLY A 49 12.84 5.61 10.04
CA GLY A 49 13.05 5.86 8.62
C GLY A 49 13.47 4.60 7.85
N LEU A 50 14.40 3.82 8.40
CA LEU A 50 14.82 2.54 7.82
C LEU A 50 13.67 1.52 7.80
N ALA A 51 12.92 1.41 8.89
CA ALA A 51 11.76 0.53 8.96
C ALA A 51 10.67 0.92 7.95
N GLN A 52 10.42 2.23 7.78
CA GLN A 52 9.49 2.76 6.79
C GLN A 52 9.97 2.48 5.36
N ASN A 53 11.26 2.66 5.08
CA ASN A 53 11.84 2.32 3.79
C ASN A 53 11.71 0.82 3.50
N PHE A 54 12.04 -0.04 4.46
CA PHE A 54 11.88 -1.48 4.32
C PHE A 54 10.41 -1.88 4.06
N ALA A 55 9.46 -1.31 4.81
CA ALA A 55 8.04 -1.57 4.61
C ALA A 55 7.58 -1.16 3.21
N ALA A 56 8.03 -0.01 2.71
CA ALA A 56 7.72 0.45 1.36
C ALA A 56 8.30 -0.48 0.28
N LEU A 57 9.58 -0.84 0.39
CA LEU A 57 10.23 -1.77 -0.54
C LEU A 57 9.55 -3.13 -0.52
N ARG A 58 9.23 -3.65 0.68
CA ARG A 58 8.50 -4.90 0.83
C ARG A 58 7.14 -4.80 0.16
N ALA A 59 6.38 -3.74 0.40
CA ALA A 59 5.06 -3.58 -0.17
C ALA A 59 5.10 -3.50 -1.72
N LEU A 60 6.12 -2.84 -2.29
CA LEU A 60 6.36 -2.77 -3.73
C LEU A 60 6.82 -4.10 -4.34
N ALA A 61 7.65 -4.85 -3.61
CA ALA A 61 8.20 -6.11 -4.08
C ALA A 61 7.26 -7.31 -3.84
N THR A 62 6.28 -7.17 -2.94
CA THR A 62 5.29 -8.23 -2.67
C THR A 62 4.06 -8.10 -3.57
N GLU A 63 3.48 -9.24 -3.91
CA GLU A 63 2.29 -9.32 -4.77
C GLU A 63 1.07 -8.62 -4.19
N GLY A 64 0.99 -8.37 -2.87
CA GLY A 64 -0.21 -7.84 -2.22
C GLY A 64 -0.72 -6.52 -2.82
N ILE A 65 0.18 -5.55 -3.09
CA ILE A 65 -0.20 -4.28 -3.73
C ILE A 65 -0.59 -4.51 -5.20
N GLN A 66 0.20 -5.31 -5.93
CA GLN A 66 -0.03 -5.57 -7.34
C GLN A 66 -1.35 -6.33 -7.57
N ALA A 67 -1.65 -7.34 -6.76
CA ALA A 67 -2.90 -8.09 -6.80
C ALA A 67 -4.12 -7.20 -6.50
N GLY A 68 -4.00 -6.29 -5.53
CA GLY A 68 -5.04 -5.29 -5.24
C GLY A 68 -5.29 -4.34 -6.42
N HIS A 69 -4.23 -3.80 -7.01
CA HIS A 69 -4.31 -2.95 -8.19
C HIS A 69 -4.86 -3.69 -9.41
N MET A 70 -4.44 -4.94 -9.64
CA MET A 70 -4.93 -5.76 -10.75
C MET A 70 -6.41 -6.11 -10.60
N LYS A 71 -6.88 -6.37 -9.37
CA LYS A 71 -8.32 -6.57 -9.10
C LYS A 71 -9.13 -5.31 -9.38
N LEU A 72 -8.64 -4.14 -8.97
CA LEU A 72 -9.28 -2.86 -9.28
C LEU A 72 -9.25 -2.56 -10.79
N HIS A 73 -8.14 -2.83 -11.45
CA HIS A 73 -8.00 -2.66 -12.90
C HIS A 73 -8.96 -3.56 -13.67
N ALA A 74 -9.07 -4.84 -13.29
CA ALA A 74 -10.05 -5.76 -13.85
C ALA A 74 -11.49 -5.27 -13.66
N ARG A 75 -11.84 -4.76 -12.45
CA ARG A 75 -13.16 -4.13 -12.20
C ARG A 75 -13.41 -2.94 -13.12
N ASN A 76 -12.43 -2.06 -13.30
CA ASN A 76 -12.55 -0.90 -14.19
C ASN A 76 -12.78 -1.33 -15.64
N ILE A 77 -12.09 -2.38 -16.10
CA ILE A 77 -12.32 -2.95 -17.44
C ILE A 77 -13.74 -3.50 -17.57
N ALA A 78 -14.21 -4.30 -16.60
CA ALA A 78 -15.58 -4.84 -16.60
C ALA A 78 -16.63 -3.73 -16.65
N MET A 79 -16.46 -2.67 -15.85
CA MET A 79 -17.36 -1.51 -15.88
C MET A 79 -17.29 -0.75 -17.22
N SER A 80 -16.10 -0.62 -17.82
CA SER A 80 -15.91 0.09 -19.10
C SER A 80 -16.63 -0.56 -20.28
N VAL A 81 -16.89 -1.87 -20.21
CA VAL A 81 -17.64 -2.63 -21.22
C VAL A 81 -19.13 -2.69 -20.93
N GLY A 82 -19.60 -2.00 -19.88
CA GLY A 82 -21.01 -1.89 -19.52
C GLY A 82 -21.55 -3.01 -18.63
N ALA A 83 -20.68 -3.67 -17.85
CA ALA A 83 -21.14 -4.58 -16.80
C ALA A 83 -21.86 -3.81 -15.68
N SER A 84 -23.04 -4.28 -15.28
CA SER A 84 -23.78 -3.76 -14.13
C SER A 84 -23.13 -4.17 -12.81
N PRO A 85 -23.45 -3.52 -11.68
CA PRO A 85 -22.85 -3.85 -10.39
C PRO A 85 -23.00 -5.33 -9.98
N SER A 86 -24.07 -6.00 -10.39
CA SER A 86 -24.30 -7.44 -10.15
C SER A 86 -23.49 -8.36 -11.07
N GLU A 87 -23.02 -7.88 -12.22
CA GLU A 87 -22.25 -8.65 -13.20
C GLU A 87 -20.73 -8.50 -13.00
N VAL A 88 -20.28 -7.37 -12.44
CA VAL A 88 -18.86 -7.00 -12.36
C VAL A 88 -17.99 -8.08 -11.70
N ASP A 89 -18.44 -8.66 -10.59
CA ASP A 89 -17.61 -9.61 -9.84
C ASP A 89 -17.37 -10.91 -10.63
N GLU A 90 -18.40 -11.42 -11.31
CA GLU A 90 -18.28 -12.63 -12.15
C GLU A 90 -17.38 -12.39 -13.38
N VAL A 91 -17.53 -11.24 -14.06
CA VAL A 91 -16.68 -10.87 -15.20
C VAL A 91 -15.22 -10.77 -14.75
N VAL A 92 -14.96 -10.19 -13.58
CA VAL A 92 -13.62 -10.06 -13.00
C VAL A 92 -13.04 -11.42 -12.62
N GLU A 93 -13.82 -12.29 -11.97
CA GLU A 93 -13.37 -13.63 -11.60
C GLU A 93 -12.98 -14.45 -12.83
N ARG A 94 -13.79 -14.45 -13.89
CA ARG A 94 -13.49 -15.14 -15.15
C ARG A 94 -12.23 -14.58 -15.83
N MET A 95 -12.07 -13.26 -15.91
CA MET A 95 -10.84 -12.64 -16.45
C MET A 95 -9.58 -13.04 -15.67
N ILE A 96 -9.66 -13.08 -14.34
CA ILE A 96 -8.54 -13.47 -13.46
C ILE A 96 -8.23 -14.96 -13.63
N ARG A 97 -9.26 -15.83 -13.61
CA ARG A 97 -9.13 -17.28 -13.76
C ARG A 97 -8.48 -17.65 -15.10
N GLU A 98 -8.83 -16.96 -16.17
CA GLU A 98 -8.27 -17.16 -17.50
C GLU A 98 -6.93 -16.44 -17.75
N ARG A 99 -6.47 -15.62 -16.78
CA ARG A 99 -5.31 -14.73 -16.92
C ARG A 99 -5.39 -13.80 -18.15
N LYS A 100 -6.61 -13.39 -18.53
CA LYS A 100 -6.90 -12.52 -19.67
C LYS A 100 -7.64 -11.28 -19.20
N ILE A 101 -6.89 -10.31 -18.68
CA ILE A 101 -7.41 -9.03 -18.19
C ILE A 101 -7.28 -7.99 -19.30
N ASN A 102 -8.26 -7.95 -20.19
CA ASN A 102 -8.33 -6.97 -21.27
C ASN A 102 -9.79 -6.70 -21.70
N VAL A 103 -10.00 -5.61 -22.42
CA VAL A 103 -11.32 -5.13 -22.84
C VAL A 103 -12.05 -6.13 -23.73
N GLU A 104 -11.33 -6.78 -24.66
CA GLU A 104 -11.92 -7.75 -25.59
C GLU A 104 -12.49 -8.96 -24.84
N ARG A 105 -11.72 -9.53 -23.91
CA ARG A 105 -12.18 -10.67 -23.13
C ARG A 105 -13.32 -10.30 -22.19
N ALA A 106 -13.27 -9.12 -21.58
CA ALA A 106 -14.36 -8.63 -20.74
C ALA A 106 -15.69 -8.51 -21.49
N LYS A 107 -15.67 -8.04 -22.75
CA LYS A 107 -16.87 -8.01 -23.62
C LYS A 107 -17.41 -9.40 -23.89
N GLN A 108 -16.54 -10.34 -24.28
CA GLN A 108 -16.93 -11.72 -24.57
C GLN A 108 -17.58 -12.38 -23.35
N ILE A 109 -16.97 -12.25 -22.17
CA ILE A 109 -17.53 -12.81 -20.92
C ILE A 109 -18.91 -12.21 -20.62
N LEU A 110 -19.06 -10.88 -20.77
CA LEU A 110 -20.34 -10.22 -20.53
C LEU A 110 -21.43 -10.67 -21.51
N GLU A 111 -21.08 -10.89 -22.79
CA GLU A 111 -22.00 -11.43 -23.80
C GLU A 111 -22.38 -12.88 -23.52
N GLU A 112 -21.43 -13.74 -23.11
CA GLU A 112 -21.67 -15.12 -22.69
C GLU A 112 -22.68 -15.17 -21.53
N MET A 113 -22.47 -14.34 -20.50
CA MET A 113 -23.36 -14.24 -19.33
C MET A 113 -24.78 -13.81 -19.71
N ARG A 114 -24.91 -12.79 -20.57
CA ARG A 114 -26.23 -12.25 -20.96
C ARG A 114 -26.96 -13.12 -21.98
N SER A 115 -26.24 -13.90 -22.79
CA SER A 115 -26.82 -14.80 -23.79
C SER A 115 -27.22 -16.17 -23.23
N GLY A 116 -26.97 -16.43 -21.93
CA GLY A 116 -27.28 -17.70 -21.28
C GLY A 116 -26.47 -18.88 -21.82
N LYS A 117 -25.36 -18.61 -22.52
CA LYS A 117 -24.43 -19.64 -22.99
C LYS A 117 -23.33 -19.80 -21.95
N GLU A 118 -23.56 -20.69 -20.99
CA GLU A 118 -22.48 -21.18 -20.14
C GLU A 118 -21.53 -22.03 -21.00
N ALA A 119 -20.25 -21.65 -20.98
CA ALA A 119 -19.13 -22.40 -21.54
C ALA A 119 -18.40 -23.17 -20.44
#